data_AF-A0A257R7V2-F1
#
_entry.id   AF-A0A257R7V2-F1
#
_cell.length_a   1.000
_cell.length_b   1.000
_cell.length_c   1.000
_cell.angle_alpha   90.00
_cell.angle_beta   90.00
_cell.angle_gamma   90.00
#
_symmetry.space_group_name_H-M   'P 1'
#
loop_
_entity.id
_entity.type
_entity.pdbx_description
1 polymer ?
#
loop_
_entity_poly.entity_id
_entity_poly.type
_entity_poly.pdbx_seq_one_letter_code
_entity_poly.pdbx_strand_id
1 'polypeptide(L)'
;MSDDKSRQNGRRALLRKAAGISAGIAVAGIVATQAAEAAGMAKSAVKYQDMPKDGHQCDGCALYVPASTAGKDGRCKAVAGAISPKGWCELWSPKA
;
A
#
# COMPACT_ATOMS: atom_id res chain seq x y z
N MET A 1 42.54 -22.19 7.05
CA MET A 1 41.60 -21.16 6.58
C MET A 1 40.27 -21.84 6.36
N SER A 2 39.53 -22.24 7.38
CA SER A 2 38.87 -21.44 8.42
C SER A 2 37.88 -20.44 7.84
N ASP A 3 36.63 -20.58 8.30
CA ASP A 3 35.57 -19.55 8.41
C ASP A 3 34.66 -19.30 7.20
N ASP A 4 33.57 -20.08 7.11
CA ASP A 4 32.22 -19.52 6.95
C ASP A 4 31.18 -20.48 7.57
N LYS A 5 31.12 -20.44 8.91
CA LYS A 5 30.24 -21.29 9.74
C LYS A 5 28.94 -20.56 10.14
N SER A 6 28.49 -19.53 9.42
CA SER A 6 27.37 -18.72 9.90
C SER A 6 26.54 -18.15 8.75
N ARG A 7 25.23 -18.45 8.78
CA ARG A 7 24.15 -17.99 7.89
C ARG A 7 23.80 -18.89 6.71
N GLN A 8 23.33 -20.11 6.99
CA GLN A 8 22.13 -20.60 6.30
C GLN A 8 21.38 -21.75 7.00
N ASN A 9 21.40 -21.72 8.34
CA ASN A 9 20.58 -22.54 9.24
C ASN A 9 19.07 -22.21 9.19
N GLY A 10 18.54 -21.83 8.03
CA GLY A 10 17.12 -21.52 7.84
C GLY A 10 16.55 -21.88 6.46
N ARG A 11 17.34 -22.49 5.57
CA ARG A 11 16.94 -22.76 4.17
C ARG A 11 16.99 -24.22 3.72
N ARG A 12 17.43 -25.15 4.58
CA ARG A 12 17.62 -26.58 4.22
C ARG A 12 17.02 -27.54 5.24
N ALA A 13 15.90 -27.18 5.86
CA ALA A 13 15.24 -28.02 6.86
C ALA A 13 13.82 -28.47 6.49
N LEU A 14 13.34 -28.26 5.25
CA LEU A 14 11.92 -28.51 4.93
C LEU A 14 11.67 -29.36 3.68
N LEU A 15 12.65 -30.14 3.21
CA LEU A 15 12.41 -31.11 2.12
C LEU A 15 13.11 -32.43 2.40
N ARG A 16 12.63 -33.16 3.41
CA ARG A 16 12.83 -34.62 3.50
C ARG A 16 11.48 -35.31 3.70
N LYS A 17 10.85 -35.59 2.56
CA LYS A 17 10.02 -36.75 2.21
C LYS A 17 9.23 -37.42 3.35
N ALA A 18 7.93 -37.14 3.43
CA ALA A 18 6.96 -38.05 4.02
C ALA A 18 6.27 -38.83 2.89
N ALA A 19 6.48 -40.14 2.85
CA ALA A 19 5.66 -41.07 2.09
C ALA A 19 4.51 -41.53 3.01
N GLY A 20 3.27 -41.34 2.58
CA GLY A 20 2.08 -41.77 3.31
C GLY A 20 0.82 -41.20 2.66
N ILE A 21 -0.02 -42.09 2.15
CA ILE A 21 -1.23 -41.78 1.37
C ILE A 21 -2.30 -41.15 2.28
N SER A 22 -2.78 -39.96 1.94
CA SER A 22 -4.10 -39.46 2.36
C SER A 22 -4.65 -38.49 1.31
N ALA A 23 -5.88 -38.75 0.87
CA ALA A 23 -6.60 -37.97 -0.13
C ALA A 23 -6.68 -36.49 0.28
N GLY A 24 -6.25 -35.58 -0.60
CA GLY A 24 -6.22 -34.14 -0.34
C GLY A 24 -6.76 -33.34 -1.52
N ILE A 25 -7.82 -32.57 -1.26
CA ILE A 25 -8.52 -31.69 -2.20
C ILE A 25 -7.54 -30.69 -2.84
N ALA A 26 -7.56 -30.59 -4.17
CA ALA A 26 -6.81 -29.57 -4.90
C ALA A 26 -7.44 -28.19 -4.66
N VAL A 27 -6.78 -27.34 -3.85
CA VAL A 27 -7.15 -25.93 -3.72
C VAL A 27 -6.22 -25.12 -4.61
N ALA A 28 -6.74 -24.68 -5.77
CA ALA A 28 -6.07 -23.70 -6.61
C ALA A 28 -5.97 -22.38 -5.84
N GLY A 29 -4.76 -22.06 -5.37
CA GLY A 29 -4.48 -20.82 -4.64
C GLY A 29 -4.60 -19.61 -5.57
N ILE A 30 -5.50 -18.70 -5.21
CA ILE A 30 -5.76 -17.41 -5.88
C ILE A 30 -4.47 -16.58 -5.84
N VAL A 31 -3.93 -16.24 -7.01
CA VAL A 31 -2.83 -15.27 -7.12
C VAL A 31 -3.41 -13.89 -6.86
N ALA A 32 -3.22 -13.37 -5.65
CA ALA A 32 -3.49 -11.98 -5.34
C ALA A 32 -2.47 -11.11 -6.10
N THR A 33 -2.89 -10.54 -7.24
CA THR A 33 -2.16 -9.46 -7.90
C THR A 33 -2.20 -8.24 -6.99
N GLN A 34 -1.14 -8.03 -6.22
CA GLN A 34 -0.93 -6.75 -5.55
C GLN A 34 -0.60 -5.73 -6.64
N ALA A 35 -1.56 -4.87 -6.97
CA ALA A 35 -1.30 -3.71 -7.81
C ALA A 35 -0.26 -2.85 -7.08
N ALA A 36 0.94 -2.77 -7.63
CA ALA A 36 1.95 -1.84 -7.15
C ALA A 36 1.42 -0.42 -7.42
N GLU A 37 0.81 0.22 -6.42
CA GLU A 37 0.53 1.64 -6.48
C GLU A 37 1.86 2.36 -6.60
N ALA A 38 2.03 3.16 -7.65
CA ALA A 38 3.20 4.02 -7.81
C ALA A 38 3.42 4.81 -6.51
N ALA A 39 4.63 4.74 -5.95
CA ALA A 39 4.94 5.36 -4.67
C ALA A 39 4.82 6.89 -4.80
N GLY A 40 3.69 7.45 -4.38
CA GLY A 40 3.52 8.90 -4.24
C GLY A 40 4.43 9.49 -3.16
N MET A 41 4.50 10.82 -3.08
CA MET A 41 5.22 11.52 -2.02
C MET A 41 4.66 11.14 -0.64
N ALA A 42 5.54 11.02 0.35
CA ALA A 42 5.11 10.81 1.73
C ALA A 42 4.29 12.01 2.24
N LYS A 43 3.25 11.75 3.03
CA LYS A 43 2.41 12.79 3.66
C LYS A 43 3.22 13.87 4.40
N SER A 44 4.28 13.45 5.09
CA SER A 44 5.19 14.36 5.80
C SER A 44 5.96 15.31 4.89
N ALA A 45 6.28 14.91 3.66
CA ALA A 45 7.03 15.71 2.71
C ALA A 45 6.22 16.87 2.11
N VAL A 46 4.88 16.80 2.18
CA VAL A 46 3.96 17.78 1.60
C VAL A 46 3.10 18.50 2.65
N LYS A 47 3.46 18.37 3.93
CA LYS A 47 2.71 18.93 5.07
C LYS A 47 1.23 18.55 5.03
N TYR A 48 0.94 17.29 4.73
CA TYR A 48 -0.42 16.80 4.72
C TYR A 48 -1.04 16.88 6.13
N GLN A 49 -2.29 17.32 6.19
CA GLN A 49 -3.15 17.32 7.37
C GLN A 49 -4.54 16.79 6.99
N ASP A 50 -5.24 16.16 7.95
CA ASP A 50 -6.59 15.61 7.71
C ASP A 50 -7.72 16.63 7.82
N MET A 51 -7.38 17.90 8.08
CA MET A 51 -8.29 19.04 8.20
C MET A 51 -8.08 20.05 7.06
N PRO A 52 -9.11 20.80 6.68
CA PRO A 52 -8.98 21.83 5.65
C PRO A 52 -8.05 22.96 6.10
N LYS A 53 -7.50 23.70 5.15
CA LYS A 53 -6.69 24.89 5.41
C LYS A 53 -7.16 26.05 4.54
N ASP A 54 -7.57 27.15 5.17
CA ASP A 54 -8.00 28.37 4.48
C ASP A 54 -9.13 28.14 3.46
N GLY A 55 -10.06 27.24 3.76
CA GLY A 55 -11.14 26.83 2.85
C GLY A 55 -10.73 25.85 1.75
N HIS A 56 -9.45 25.48 1.67
CA HIS A 56 -8.93 24.50 0.73
C HIS A 56 -8.96 23.08 1.34
N GLN A 57 -9.49 22.13 0.56
CA GLN A 57 -9.56 20.72 0.93
C GLN A 57 -9.39 19.79 -0.29
N CYS A 58 -9.07 18.52 -0.02
CA CYS A 58 -8.76 17.51 -1.02
C CYS A 58 -9.92 17.27 -2.00
N ASP A 59 -11.18 17.22 -1.57
CA ASP A 59 -12.32 17.07 -2.48
C ASP A 59 -12.51 18.27 -3.45
N GLY A 60 -11.91 19.42 -3.15
CA GLY A 60 -11.77 20.58 -4.06
C GLY A 60 -10.47 20.60 -4.88
N CYS A 61 -9.56 19.64 -4.68
CA CYS A 61 -8.25 19.60 -5.32
C CYS A 61 -8.25 18.82 -6.65
N ALA A 62 -7.56 19.30 -7.69
CA ALA A 62 -7.43 18.63 -8.99
C ALA A 62 -6.66 17.29 -8.94
N LEU A 63 -5.88 17.06 -7.88
CA LEU A 63 -5.08 15.85 -7.68
C LEU A 63 -5.81 14.76 -6.90
N TYR A 64 -6.95 15.08 -6.27
CA TYR A 64 -7.71 14.12 -5.49
C TYR A 64 -8.50 13.15 -6.37
N VAL A 65 -8.46 11.88 -6.01
CA VAL A 65 -9.21 10.79 -6.62
C VAL A 65 -10.18 10.27 -5.56
N PRO A 66 -11.51 10.49 -5.69
CA PRO A 66 -12.47 10.05 -4.69
C PRO A 66 -12.53 8.53 -4.58
N ALA A 67 -12.87 8.02 -3.41
CA ALA A 67 -13.21 6.62 -3.22
C ALA A 67 -14.48 6.26 -4.01
N SER A 68 -14.61 4.98 -4.36
CA SER A 68 -15.85 4.46 -4.99
C SER A 68 -17.07 4.58 -4.07
N THR A 69 -16.86 4.64 -2.76
CA THR A 69 -17.92 4.81 -1.76
C THR A 69 -17.87 6.21 -1.17
N ALA A 70 -18.99 6.94 -1.22
CA ALA A 70 -19.10 8.27 -0.65
C ALA A 70 -18.74 8.27 0.86
N GLY A 71 -18.00 9.29 1.29
CA GLY A 71 -17.58 9.45 2.69
C GLY A 71 -16.41 8.56 3.13
N LYS A 72 -15.78 7.80 2.21
CA LYS A 72 -14.51 7.11 2.47
C LYS A 72 -13.32 7.92 1.97
N ASP A 73 -12.17 7.63 2.55
CA ASP A 73 -10.90 8.21 2.13
C ASP A 73 -10.59 7.83 0.69
N GLY A 74 -10.26 8.84 -0.11
CA GLY A 74 -9.81 8.67 -1.49
C GLY A 74 -8.30 8.46 -1.57
N ARG A 75 -7.75 8.81 -2.73
CA ARG A 75 -6.32 8.80 -3.02
C ARG A 75 -5.90 10.13 -3.63
N CYS A 76 -4.60 10.35 -3.75
CA CYS A 76 -4.05 11.51 -4.45
C CYS A 76 -3.09 11.04 -5.54
N LYS A 77 -3.08 11.72 -6.68
CA LYS A 77 -2.15 11.43 -7.78
C LYS A 77 -0.68 11.63 -7.40
N ALA A 78 -0.41 12.46 -6.38
CA ALA A 78 0.94 12.85 -5.97
C ALA A 78 1.33 12.41 -4.55
N VAL A 79 0.37 12.05 -3.69
CA VAL A 79 0.62 11.73 -2.26
C VAL A 79 0.25 10.28 -2.01
N ALA A 80 1.15 9.53 -1.37
CA ALA A 80 0.94 8.14 -1.02
C ALA A 80 -0.07 7.96 0.13
N GLY A 81 -0.78 6.83 0.08
CA GLY A 81 -1.72 6.40 1.12
C GLY A 81 -3.13 6.95 0.97
N ALA A 82 -3.99 6.62 1.93
CA ALA A 82 -5.38 7.09 2.00
C ALA A 82 -5.44 8.60 2.27
N ILE A 83 -6.34 9.30 1.59
CA ILE A 83 -6.48 10.75 1.63
C ILE A 83 -7.90 11.12 2.06
N SER A 84 -8.02 11.82 3.18
CA SER A 84 -9.29 12.36 3.64
C SER A 84 -9.82 13.37 2.63
N PRO A 85 -11.12 13.33 2.24
CA PRO A 85 -11.71 14.37 1.39
C PRO A 85 -11.63 15.77 2.02
N LYS A 86 -11.57 15.85 3.36
CA LYS A 86 -11.42 17.09 4.12
C LYS A 86 -9.95 17.45 4.41
N GLY A 87 -8.99 16.64 3.98
CA GLY A 87 -7.58 16.90 4.19
C GLY A 87 -7.04 18.05 3.33
N TRP A 88 -5.80 18.42 3.55
CA TRP A 88 -5.07 19.43 2.77
C TRP A 88 -3.57 19.11 2.77
N CYS A 89 -2.86 19.50 1.71
CA CYS A 89 -1.39 19.48 1.64
C CYS A 89 -0.90 20.66 0.79
N GLU A 90 0.39 20.97 0.83
CA GLU A 90 0.95 22.13 0.12
C GLU A 90 0.92 22.02 -1.42
N LEU A 91 0.67 20.83 -1.96
CA LEU A 91 0.45 20.59 -3.39
C LEU A 91 -0.99 20.89 -3.85
N TRP A 92 -1.83 21.47 -2.99
CA TRP A 92 -3.22 21.75 -3.33
C TRP A 92 -3.32 22.64 -4.58
N SER A 93 -4.21 22.25 -5.50
CA SER A 93 -4.54 23.02 -6.71
C SER A 93 -6.05 22.93 -6.91
N PRO A 94 -6.75 24.04 -7.17
CA PRO A 94 -8.19 24.02 -7.37
C PRO A 94 -8.56 23.13 -8.57
N LYS A 95 -9.72 22.47 -8.51
CA LYS A 95 -10.38 21.93 -9.70
C LYS A 95 -10.74 23.08 -10.64
N ALA A 96 -10.59 22.85 -11.94
CA ALA A 96 -11.05 23.78 -12.98
C ALA A 96 -12.58 23.79 -13.05
#